data_AF-A0A0P8A824-F1
#
_entry.id   AF-A0A0P8A824-F1
#
_cell.length_a   1.000
_cell.length_b   1.000
_cell.length_c   1.000
_cell.angle_alpha   90.00
_cell.angle_beta   90.00
_cell.angle_gamma   90.00
#
_symmetry.space_group_name_H-M   'P 1'
#
loop_
_entity.id
_entity.type
_entity.pdbx_description
1 polymer ?
#
loop_
_entity_poly.entity_id
_entity_poly.type
_entity_poly.pdbx_seq_one_letter_code
_entity_poly.pdbx_strand_id
1 'polypeptide(L)'
;MKPIEKLKSSKNPIYFSSPRTEALEEALRVFLEVFEEYGNKYELTEKQISSFKSLIMDSYVERRATFFLEDKFSSFNDYLFKSFQFALNEPFEEIEKEKNTNLFYYNKKHKLISNKQY
;
A
#
# COMPACT_ATOMS: atom_id res chain seq x y z
N MET A 1 0.07 29.84 17.92
CA MET A 1 0.18 28.46 17.38
C MET A 1 0.49 28.55 15.89
N LYS A 2 1.65 28.08 15.46
CA LYS A 2 1.98 28.02 14.02
C LYS A 2 1.24 26.83 13.40
N PRO A 3 0.61 26.96 12.22
CA PRO A 3 0.00 25.83 11.54
C PRO A 3 1.10 24.87 11.09
N ILE A 4 0.96 23.59 11.45
CA ILE A 4 1.86 22.54 11.02
C ILE A 4 1.63 22.36 9.50
N GLU A 5 2.60 22.80 8.72
CA GLU A 5 2.61 22.69 7.27
C GLU A 5 2.43 21.22 6.87
N LYS A 6 1.41 20.94 6.04
CA LYS A 6 1.23 19.67 5.34
C LYS A 6 2.42 19.47 4.39
N LEU A 7 3.53 18.96 4.91
CA LEU A 7 4.59 18.35 4.11
C LEU A 7 4.07 17.01 3.58
N LYS A 8 3.19 17.08 2.56
CA LYS A 8 2.93 15.97 1.66
C LYS A 8 4.22 15.71 0.87
N SER A 9 5.12 14.92 1.47
CA SER A 9 6.23 14.30 0.77
C SER A 9 5.65 13.30 -0.24
N SER A 10 5.34 13.79 -1.43
CA SER A 10 4.75 13.03 -2.55
C SER A 10 5.75 12.10 -3.26
N LYS A 11 6.88 11.75 -2.63
CA LYS A 11 7.96 10.96 -3.25
C LYS A 11 8.56 9.89 -2.34
N ASN A 12 7.77 9.30 -1.44
CA ASN A 12 8.15 8.03 -0.84
C ASN A 12 7.19 6.95 -1.37
N PRO A 13 7.64 6.00 -2.24
CA PRO A 13 6.79 4.94 -2.79
C PRO A 13 6.22 3.99 -1.71
N ILE A 14 6.67 4.16 -0.46
CA ILE A 14 6.22 3.44 0.74
C ILE A 14 5.02 4.16 1.42
N TYR A 15 4.77 5.44 1.10
CA TYR A 15 3.69 6.20 1.70
C TYR A 15 2.37 5.90 0.99
N PHE A 16 1.69 4.84 1.45
CA PHE A 16 0.34 4.51 1.04
C PHE A 16 -0.67 5.38 1.79
N SER A 17 -1.34 6.28 1.06
CA SER A 17 -2.47 7.07 1.54
C SER A 17 -3.68 6.80 0.66
N SER A 18 -4.75 6.32 1.28
CA SER A 18 -6.09 6.15 0.71
C SER A 18 -7.10 6.85 1.65
N PRO A 19 -8.32 7.18 1.19
CA PRO A 19 -9.35 7.73 2.06
C PRO A 19 -9.62 6.83 3.28
N ARG A 20 -9.49 5.51 3.12
CA ARG A 20 -9.64 4.52 4.20
C ARG A 20 -8.51 4.60 5.23
N THR A 21 -7.27 4.81 4.80
CA THR A 21 -6.14 4.96 5.73
C THR A 21 -6.12 6.33 6.41
N GLU A 22 -6.58 7.40 5.73
CA GLU A 22 -6.74 8.72 6.33
C GLU A 22 -7.82 8.71 7.42
N ALA A 23 -8.96 8.07 7.17
CA ALA A 23 -10.00 7.86 8.17
C ALA A 23 -9.52 7.01 9.35
N LEU A 24 -8.69 5.99 9.08
CA LEU A 24 -8.08 5.14 10.12
C LEU A 24 -7.09 5.93 11.00
N GLU A 25 -6.31 6.83 10.42
CA GLU A 25 -5.38 7.69 11.15
C GLU A 25 -6.11 8.71 12.03
N GLU A 26 -7.18 9.31 11.51
CA GLU A 26 -8.05 10.20 12.30
C GLU A 26 -8.70 9.43 13.47
N ALA A 27 -9.22 8.22 13.20
CA ALA A 27 -9.82 7.37 14.23
C ALA A 27 -8.82 6.99 15.32
N LEU A 28 -7.58 6.66 14.95
CA LEU A 28 -6.51 6.39 15.91
C LEU A 28 -6.25 7.60 16.81
N ARG A 29 -6.16 8.81 16.24
CA ARG A 29 -5.92 10.03 17.01
C ARG A 29 -7.04 10.27 18.04
N VAL A 30 -8.30 10.24 17.59
CA VAL A 30 -9.46 10.43 18.47
C VAL A 30 -9.51 9.34 19.55
N PHE A 31 -9.22 8.09 19.19
CA PHE A 31 -9.23 7.00 20.15
C PHE A 31 -8.15 7.14 21.22
N LEU A 32 -6.94 7.56 20.85
CA LEU A 32 -5.86 7.80 21.80
C LEU A 32 -6.16 8.96 22.73
N GLU A 33 -6.76 10.05 22.22
CA GLU A 33 -7.21 11.19 23.05
C GLU A 33 -8.24 10.73 24.10
N VAL A 34 -9.28 10.01 23.68
CA VAL A 34 -10.31 9.46 24.58
C VAL A 34 -9.71 8.45 25.57
N PHE A 35 -8.75 7.64 25.13
CA PHE A 35 -8.07 6.67 25.99
C PHE A 35 -7.20 7.36 27.05
N GLU A 36 -6.52 8.46 26.72
CA GLU A 36 -5.78 9.25 27.69
C GLU A 36 -6.70 9.90 28.73
N GLU A 37 -7.84 10.46 28.31
CA GLU A 37 -8.86 10.98 29.23
C GLU A 37 -9.38 9.89 30.17
N TYR A 38 -9.64 8.69 29.64
CA TYR A 38 -10.05 7.54 30.44
C TYR A 38 -8.95 7.11 31.43
N GLY A 39 -7.70 7.02 30.97
CA GLY A 39 -6.57 6.65 31.82
C GLY A 39 -6.35 7.62 32.97
N ASN A 40 -6.50 8.92 32.71
CA ASN A 40 -6.41 9.97 33.72
C ASN A 40 -7.58 9.91 34.72
N LYS A 41 -8.79 9.62 34.26
CA LYS A 41 -10.00 9.53 35.11
C LYS A 41 -9.96 8.36 36.10
N TYR A 42 -9.34 7.25 35.71
CA TYR A 42 -9.29 6.02 36.51
C TYR A 42 -7.90 5.75 37.11
N GLU A 43 -7.00 6.74 37.10
CA GLU A 43 -5.64 6.67 37.64
C GLU A 43 -4.88 5.41 37.19
N LEU A 44 -4.98 5.07 35.89
CA LEU A 44 -4.25 3.93 35.35
C LEU A 44 -2.75 4.13 35.53
N THR A 45 -2.05 3.07 35.92
CA THR A 45 -0.58 3.11 36.00
C THR A 45 0.03 3.33 34.63
N GLU A 46 1.16 4.02 34.56
CA GLU A 46 1.87 4.24 33.28
C GLU A 46 2.17 2.94 32.52
N LYS A 47 2.43 1.84 33.25
CA LYS A 47 2.63 0.52 32.66
C LYS A 47 1.38 0.00 31.95
N GLN A 48 0.19 0.17 32.55
CA GLN A 48 -1.07 -0.22 31.92
C GLN A 48 -1.36 0.64 30.69
N ILE A 49 -1.19 1.96 30.81
CA ILE A 49 -1.38 2.90 29.69
C ILE A 49 -0.46 2.54 28.52
N SER A 50 0.82 2.27 28.79
CA SER A 50 1.79 1.86 27.77
C SER A 50 1.41 0.54 27.12
N SER A 51 0.98 -0.46 27.91
CA SER A 51 0.55 -1.76 27.38
C SER A 51 -0.66 -1.62 26.45
N PHE A 52 -1.67 -0.84 26.85
CA PHE A 52 -2.86 -0.62 26.03
C PHE A 52 -2.53 0.18 24.76
N LYS A 53 -1.71 1.23 24.87
CA LYS A 53 -1.24 1.99 23.69
C LYS A 53 -0.50 1.09 22.70
N SER A 54 0.31 0.15 23.18
CA SER A 54 0.97 -0.83 22.30
C SER A 54 -0.06 -1.67 21.53
N LEU A 55 -1.05 -2.23 22.22
CA LEU A 55 -2.11 -3.04 21.59
C LEU A 55 -2.91 -2.25 20.55
N ILE A 56 -3.20 -0.98 20.85
CA ILE A 56 -3.90 -0.07 19.92
C ILE A 56 -3.04 0.16 18.67
N MET A 57 -1.74 0.41 18.84
CA MET A 57 -0.82 0.61 17.71
C MET A 57 -0.63 -0.65 16.88
N ASP A 58 -0.52 -1.82 17.50
CA ASP A 58 -0.40 -3.10 16.81
C ASP A 58 -1.63 -3.35 15.92
N SER A 59 -2.83 -3.12 16.46
CA SER A 59 -4.09 -3.24 15.70
C SER A 59 -4.18 -2.21 14.56
N TYR A 60 -3.72 -0.98 14.78
CA TYR A 60 -3.66 0.04 13.73
C TYR A 60 -2.74 -0.39 12.57
N VAL A 61 -1.55 -0.93 12.88
CA VAL A 61 -0.60 -1.40 11.87
C VAL A 61 -1.18 -2.56 11.06
N GLU A 62 -1.81 -3.53 11.74
CA GLU A 62 -2.47 -4.66 11.08
C GLU A 62 -3.58 -4.19 10.14
N ARG A 63 -4.43 -3.26 10.59
CA ARG A 63 -5.54 -2.74 9.78
C ARG A 63 -5.03 -1.94 8.58
N ARG A 64 -3.98 -1.15 8.77
CA ARG A 64 -3.34 -0.40 7.69
C ARG A 64 -2.71 -1.34 6.65
N ALA A 65 -2.05 -2.41 7.08
CA ALA A 65 -1.50 -3.43 6.19
C ALA A 65 -2.60 -4.13 5.37
N THR A 66 -3.73 -4.43 6.02
CA THR A 66 -4.90 -5.03 5.36
C THR A 66 -5.42 -4.14 4.24
N PHE A 67 -5.63 -2.84 4.49
CA PHE A 67 -6.08 -1.92 3.45
C PHE A 67 -5.08 -1.78 2.30
N PHE A 68 -3.79 -1.78 2.59
CA PHE A 68 -2.77 -1.79 1.55
C PHE A 68 -2.86 -3.03 0.66
N LEU A 69 -2.99 -4.21 1.27
CA LEU A 69 -3.09 -5.47 0.54
C LEU A 69 -4.38 -5.53 -0.29
N GLU A 70 -5.53 -5.14 0.26
CA GLU A 70 -6.80 -5.08 -0.46
C GLU A 70 -6.70 -4.24 -1.74
N ASP A 71 -6.13 -3.02 -1.65
CA ASP A 71 -5.96 -2.14 -2.81
C ASP A 71 -5.02 -2.76 -3.87
N LYS A 72 -3.93 -3.41 -3.43
CA LYS A 72 -3.00 -4.08 -4.34
C LYS A 72 -3.61 -5.31 -4.99
N PHE A 73 -4.35 -6.12 -4.25
CA PHE A 73 -5.04 -7.30 -4.79
C PHE A 73 -6.15 -6.93 -5.76
N SER A 74 -6.92 -5.86 -5.49
CA SER A 74 -7.91 -5.35 -6.44
C SER A 74 -7.24 -4.98 -7.76
N SER A 75 -6.13 -4.24 -7.69
CA SER A 75 -5.37 -3.82 -8.88
C SER A 75 -4.79 -5.02 -9.65
N PHE A 76 -4.31 -6.03 -8.93
CA PHE A 76 -3.76 -7.24 -9.51
C PHE A 76 -4.82 -8.11 -10.19
N ASN A 77 -5.98 -8.27 -9.54
CA ASN A 77 -7.11 -9.02 -10.06
C ASN A 77 -7.63 -8.39 -11.36
N ASP A 78 -7.76 -7.06 -11.39
CA ASP A 78 -8.17 -6.33 -12.60
C ASP A 78 -7.18 -6.53 -13.76
N TYR A 79 -5.87 -6.50 -13.46
CA TYR A 79 -4.83 -6.73 -14.46
C TYR A 79 -4.87 -8.15 -15.00
N LEU A 80 -4.99 -9.16 -14.12
CA LEU A 80 -5.13 -10.55 -14.53
C LEU A 80 -6.38 -10.74 -15.38
N PHE A 81 -7.52 -10.22 -14.95
CA PHE A 81 -8.77 -10.34 -15.66
C PHE A 81 -8.69 -9.73 -17.06
N LYS A 82 -8.12 -8.53 -17.20
CA LYS A 82 -7.87 -7.90 -18.51
C LYS A 82 -6.93 -8.72 -19.39
N SER A 83 -5.89 -9.29 -18.80
CA SER A 83 -4.92 -10.13 -19.52
C SER A 83 -5.55 -11.44 -20.02
N PHE A 84 -6.40 -12.07 -19.21
CA PHE A 84 -7.18 -13.24 -19.63
C PHE A 84 -8.22 -12.90 -20.69
N GLN A 85 -8.95 -11.79 -20.53
CA GLN A 85 -9.89 -11.33 -21.55
C GLN A 85 -9.20 -11.05 -22.88
N PHE A 86 -8.02 -10.42 -22.85
CA PHE A 86 -7.22 -10.19 -24.06
C PHE A 86 -6.80 -11.51 -24.70
N ALA A 87 -6.23 -12.44 -23.93
CA ALA A 87 -5.79 -13.73 -24.43
C ALA A 87 -6.93 -14.64 -24.95
N LEU A 88 -8.16 -14.47 -24.45
CA LEU A 88 -9.31 -15.28 -24.85
C LEU A 88 -10.14 -14.64 -25.98
N ASN A 89 -10.15 -13.31 -26.09
CA ASN A 89 -10.94 -12.59 -27.09
C ASN A 89 -10.15 -12.19 -28.34
N GLU A 90 -8.81 -12.29 -28.34
CA GLU A 90 -8.06 -12.16 -29.59
C GLU A 90 -8.25 -13.41 -30.46
N PRO A 91 -8.78 -13.30 -31.69
CA PRO A 91 -8.65 -14.37 -32.66
C PRO A 91 -7.17 -14.52 -32.97
N PHE A 92 -6.56 -15.61 -32.52
CA PHE A 92 -5.16 -15.92 -32.81
C PHE A 92 -4.98 -16.17 -34.31
N GLU A 93 -4.72 -15.13 -35.09
CA GLU A 93 -4.08 -15.30 -36.40
C GLU A 93 -2.63 -15.76 -36.13
N GLU A 94 -2.23 -16.91 -36.70
CA GLU A 94 -0.96 -17.61 -36.41
C GLU A 94 0.30 -16.72 -36.56
N ILE A 95 0.19 -15.58 -37.25
CA ILE A 95 1.26 -14.64 -37.55
C ILE A 95 1.61 -13.73 -36.34
N GLU A 96 0.69 -13.49 -35.41
CA GLU A 96 0.93 -12.60 -34.25
C GLU A 96 1.53 -13.32 -33.03
N LYS A 97 1.44 -14.65 -33.02
CA LYS A 97 2.00 -15.52 -31.97
C LYS A 97 3.51 -15.38 -31.84
N GLU A 98 4.21 -15.18 -32.97
CA GLU A 98 5.67 -15.01 -33.06
C GLU A 98 6.14 -13.60 -32.66
N LYS A 99 5.35 -12.56 -32.94
CA LYS A 99 5.71 -11.18 -32.58
C LYS A 99 5.50 -10.90 -31.09
N ASN A 100 4.40 -11.37 -30.52
CA ASN A 100 4.08 -11.10 -29.12
C ASN A 100 5.01 -11.87 -28.17
N THR A 101 5.38 -13.12 -28.49
CA THR A 101 6.40 -13.85 -27.71
C THR A 101 7.79 -13.21 -27.80
N ASN A 102 8.16 -12.65 -28.95
CA ASN A 102 9.44 -11.96 -29.11
C ASN A 102 9.50 -10.61 -28.39
N LEU A 103 8.39 -9.85 -28.27
CA LEU A 103 8.37 -8.59 -27.51
C LEU A 103 8.66 -8.82 -26.01
N PHE A 104 8.11 -9.89 -25.44
CA PHE A 104 8.38 -10.27 -24.05
C PHE A 104 9.81 -10.80 -23.83
N TYR A 105 10.42 -11.44 -24.85
CA TYR A 105 11.78 -11.96 -24.75
C TYR A 105 12.86 -10.88 -24.99
N TYR A 106 12.61 -9.93 -25.89
CA TYR A 106 13.55 -8.88 -26.26
C TYR A 106 13.75 -7.85 -25.14
N ASN A 107 12.69 -7.55 -24.37
CA ASN A 107 12.76 -6.60 -23.25
C ASN A 107 13.59 -7.14 -22.06
N LYS A 108 13.85 -8.46 -22.00
CA LYS A 108 14.73 -9.07 -20.99
C LYS A 108 16.21 -9.08 -21.37
N LYS A 109 16.58 -9.03 -22.66
CA LYS A 109 17.99 -9.06 -23.10
C LYS A 109 18.70 -7.70 -23.00
N HIS A 110 17.99 -6.59 -23.18
CA HIS A 110 18.61 -5.25 -23.20
C HIS A 110 18.80 -4.59 -21.83
N LYS A 111 18.35 -5.22 -20.74
CA LYS A 111 18.65 -4.75 -19.37
C LYS A 111 20.00 -5.26 -18.81
N LEU A 112 20.74 -6.09 -19.54
CA LEU A 112 21.99 -6.70 -19.06
C LEU A 112 23.28 -6.18 -19.75
N ILE A 113 23.22 -5.23 -20.69
CA ILE A 113 24.43 -4.79 -21.44
C ILE A 113 24.59 -3.27 -21.50
N SER A 114 24.33 -2.54 -20.42
CA SER A 114 24.83 -1.17 -20.28
C SER A 114 25.65 -1.01 -19.01
N ASN A 115 26.65 -1.89 -18.86
CA ASN A 115 27.73 -1.68 -17.92
C ASN A 115 29.01 -2.29 -18.51
N LYS A 116 29.60 -1.57 -19.48
CA LYS A 116 31.04 -1.59 -19.75
C LYS A 116 31.37 -0.35 -20.59
N GLN A 117 32.10 0.53 -19.93
CA GLN A 117 32.79 1.70 -20.43
C GLN A 117 33.67 1.34 -21.64
N TYR A 118 33.77 2.26 -22.61
CA TYR A 118 35.03 2.82 -23.14
C TYR A 118 34.71 4.08 -23.95
#